data_AF-A0A1V3ING7-F1
#
_entry.id   AF-A0A1V3ING7-F1
#
_cell.length_a   1.000
_cell.length_b   1.000
_cell.length_c   1.000
_cell.angle_alpha   90.00
_cell.angle_beta   90.00
_cell.angle_gamma   90.00
#
_symmetry.space_group_name_H-M   'P 1'
#
loop_
_entity.id
_entity.type
_entity.pdbx_description
1 polymer ?
#
loop_
_entity_poly.entity_id
_entity_poly.type
_entity_poly.pdbx_seq_one_letter_code
_entity_poly.pdbx_strand_id
1 'polypeptide(L)' 'MGFLDGLGKLAGAAMNEIKEAGERSKVYKQEMLDKSDYELARIFKRDNSLSPIRAGAALQELKSRGYNQDEIKEMVRNA' A
#
# COMPACT_ATOMS: atom_id res chain seq x y z
N MET A 1 -20.53 34.87 5.16
CA MET A 1 -20.71 33.54 4.53
C MET A 1 -19.35 32.86 4.47
N GLY A 2 -18.97 32.01 5.43
CA GLY A 2 -17.57 31.54 5.50
C GLY A 2 -17.32 30.13 6.05
N PHE A 3 -18.35 29.42 6.53
CA PHE A 3 -18.18 28.09 7.12
C PHE A 3 -18.46 26.94 6.13
N LEU A 4 -19.39 27.14 5.19
CA LEU A 4 -19.74 26.13 4.18
C LEU A 4 -18.72 26.04 3.02
N ASP A 5 -18.12 27.14 2.61
CA ASP A 5 -17.11 27.15 1.53
C ASP A 5 -15.79 26.46 1.92
N GLY A 6 -15.40 26.52 3.19
CA GLY A 6 -14.21 25.84 3.71
C GLY A 6 -14.37 24.32 3.76
N LEU A 7 -15.54 23.83 4.16
CA LEU A 7 -15.87 22.40 4.18
C LEU A 7 -15.99 21.81 2.76
N GLY A 8 -16.56 22.56 1.81
CA GLY A 8 -16.65 22.12 0.41
C GLY A 8 -15.28 21.96 -0.26
N LYS A 9 -14.34 22.88 0.02
CA LYS A 9 -12.96 22.78 -0.50
C LYS A 9 -12.14 21.67 0.17
N LEU A 10 -12.28 21.48 1.49
CA LEU A 10 -11.63 20.36 2.20
C LEU A 10 -12.17 19.00 1.76
N ALA A 11 -13.49 18.88 1.56
CA ALA A 11 -14.10 17.66 1.04
C ALA A 11 -13.64 17.34 -0.39
N GLY A 12 -13.54 18.36 -1.25
CA GLY A 12 -13.03 18.21 -2.62
C GLY A 12 -11.55 17.81 -2.68
N ALA A 13 -10.71 18.42 -1.84
CA ALA A 13 -9.29 18.07 -1.74
C ALA A 13 -9.09 16.64 -1.20
N ALA A 14 -9.81 16.26 -0.14
CA ALA A 14 -9.78 14.91 0.40
C ALA A 14 -10.26 13.86 -0.61
N MET A 15 -11.30 14.16 -1.39
CA MET A 15 -11.76 13.26 -2.46
C MET A 15 -10.72 13.06 -3.56
N ASN A 16 -9.98 14.12 -3.92
CA ASN A 16 -8.96 14.04 -4.96
C ASN A 16 -7.74 13.23 -4.48
N GLU A 17 -7.29 13.48 -3.24
CA GLU A 17 -6.22 12.69 -2.60
C GLU A 17 -6.60 11.21 -2.47
N ILE A 18 -7.86 10.90 -2.13
CA ILE A 18 -8.36 9.52 -2.07
C ILE A 18 -8.34 8.85 -3.45
N LYS A 19 -8.73 9.56 -4.50
CA LYS A 19 -8.68 9.05 -5.87
C LYS A 19 -7.25 8.74 -6.31
N GLU A 20 -6.33 9.68 -6.12
CA GLU A 20 -4.92 9.51 -6.48
C GLU A 20 -4.26 8.39 -5.66
N ALA A 21 -4.57 8.27 -4.37
CA ALA A 21 -4.11 7.16 -3.53
C ALA A 21 -4.67 5.81 -4.01
N GLY A 22 -5.93 5.78 -4.44
CA GLY A 22 -6.56 4.59 -5.01
C GLY A 22 -5.91 4.13 -6.32
N GLU A 23 -5.57 5.05 -7.21
CA GLU A 23 -4.86 4.74 -8.46
C GLU A 23 -3.44 4.24 -8.19
N ARG A 24 -2.69 4.89 -7.30
CA ARG A 24 -1.35 4.42 -6.87
C ARG A 24 -1.41 3.03 -6.25
N SER A 25 -2.43 2.75 -5.43
CA SER A 25 -2.62 1.42 -4.83
C SER A 25 -2.82 0.34 -5.90
N LYS A 26 -3.60 0.62 -6.96
CA LYS A 26 -3.79 -0.32 -8.08
C LYS A 26 -2.49 -0.60 -8.82
N VAL A 27 -1.71 0.46 -9.13
CA VAL A 27 -0.42 0.31 -9.80
C VAL A 27 0.53 -0.55 -8.97
N TYR A 28 0.67 -0.27 -7.67
CA TYR A 28 1.52 -1.08 -6.80
C TYR A 28 1.06 -2.53 -6.72
N LYS A 29 -0.25 -2.80 -6.65
CA LYS A 29 -0.74 -4.19 -6.68
C LYS A 29 -0.35 -4.92 -7.97
N GLN A 30 -0.49 -4.27 -9.12
CA GLN A 30 -0.06 -4.86 -10.39
C GLN A 30 1.45 -5.12 -10.40
N GLU A 31 2.27 -4.17 -9.94
CA GLU A 31 3.71 -4.37 -9.81
C GLU A 31 4.10 -5.52 -8.87
N MET A 32 3.28 -5.83 -7.86
CA MET A 32 3.58 -6.90 -6.91
C MET A 32 3.32 -8.29 -7.51
N LEU A 33 2.37 -8.43 -8.44
CA LEU A 33 2.05 -9.72 -9.08
C LEU A 33 3.27 -10.33 -9.78
N ASP A 34 4.09 -9.50 -10.42
CA ASP A 34 5.27 -9.94 -11.17
C ASP A 34 6.51 -10.19 -10.29
N LYS A 35 6.42 -9.95 -8.99
CA LYS A 35 7.56 -10.06 -8.07
C LYS A 35 7.66 -11.43 -7.43
N SER A 36 8.90 -11.83 -7.12
CA SER A 36 9.16 -13.01 -6.31
C SER A 36 8.79 -12.80 -4.85
N ASP A 37 8.56 -13.88 -4.11
CA ASP A 37 8.20 -13.85 -2.69
C ASP A 37 9.26 -13.15 -1.83
N TYR A 38 10.54 -13.36 -2.16
CA TYR A 38 11.67 -12.68 -1.53
C TYR A 38 11.66 -11.16 -1.78
N GLU A 39 11.39 -10.74 -3.02
CA GLU A 39 11.29 -9.32 -3.35
C GLU A 39 10.09 -8.65 -2.67
N LEU A 40 8.96 -9.34 -2.57
CA LEU A 40 7.78 -8.86 -1.84
C LEU A 40 8.10 -8.65 -0.36
N ALA A 41 8.76 -9.61 0.28
CA ALA A 41 9.20 -9.49 1.66
C ALA A 41 10.19 -8.32 1.86
N ARG A 42 11.12 -8.14 0.91
CA ARG A 42 12.08 -7.03 0.91
C ARG A 42 11.40 -5.67 0.73
N ILE A 43 10.42 -5.56 -0.17
CA ILE A 43 9.63 -4.35 -0.37
C ILE A 43 8.85 -4.04 0.89
N PHE A 44 8.19 -5.04 1.49
CA PHE A 44 7.50 -4.85 2.75
C PHE A 44 8.45 -4.32 3.82
N LYS A 45 9.63 -4.94 4.01
CA LYS A 45 10.64 -4.51 4.99
C LYS A 45 11.09 -3.06 4.80
N ARG A 46 11.44 -2.70 3.56
CA ARG A 46 12.05 -1.41 3.23
C ARG A 46 11.04 -0.28 3.15
N ASP A 47 9.91 -0.53 2.50
CA ASP A 47 8.96 0.51 2.13
C ASP A 47 7.88 0.71 3.19
N ASN A 48 7.83 -0.10 4.27
CA ASN A 48 6.81 0.06 5.33
C ASN A 48 6.81 1.47 5.94
N SER A 49 7.98 2.09 6.07
CA SER A 49 8.12 3.44 6.64
C SER A 49 8.05 4.56 5.59
N LEU A 50 8.45 4.28 4.34
CA LEU A 50 8.56 5.29 3.28
C LEU A 50 7.32 5.35 2.37
N SER A 51 6.66 4.22 2.18
CA SER A 51 5.50 4.08 1.30
C SER A 51 4.59 2.96 1.82
N PRO A 52 3.80 3.25 2.88
CA PRO A 52 2.94 2.27 3.53
C PRO A 52 1.95 1.59 2.56
N ILE A 53 1.50 2.32 1.53
CA ILE A 53 0.60 1.80 0.50
C ILE A 53 1.29 0.70 -0.33
N ARG A 54 2.57 0.87 -0.67
CA ARG A 54 3.34 -0.09 -1.46
C ARG A 54 3.72 -1.31 -0.63
N ALA A 55 4.14 -1.11 0.61
CA ALA A 55 4.36 -2.21 1.55
C ALA A 55 3.07 -3.01 1.78
N GLY A 56 1.93 -2.32 1.96
CA GLY A 56 0.62 -2.96 2.09
C GLY A 56 0.24 -3.81 0.87
N ALA A 57 0.56 -3.35 -0.35
CA ALA A 57 0.36 -4.13 -1.57
C ALA A 57 1.23 -5.40 -1.57
N ALA A 58 2.50 -5.31 -1.18
CA ALA A 58 3.39 -6.46 -1.10
C ALA A 58 2.93 -7.49 -0.05
N LEU A 59 2.49 -7.01 1.11
CA LEU A 59 1.90 -7.85 2.16
C LEU A 59 0.63 -8.55 1.70
N GLN A 60 -0.24 -7.82 0.99
CA GLN A 60 -1.49 -8.37 0.48
C GLN A 60 -1.23 -9.45 -0.57
N GLU A 61 -0.24 -9.24 -1.43
CA GLU A 61 0.18 -10.24 -2.42
C GLU A 61 0.71 -11.51 -1.76
N LEU A 62 1.61 -11.41 -0.77
CA LEU A 62 2.10 -12.57 -0.02
C LEU A 62 0.95 -13.35 0.64
N LYS A 63 -0.03 -12.65 1.23
CA LYS A 63 -1.24 -13.29 1.76
C LYS A 63 -2.06 -13.97 0.67
N SER A 64 -2.19 -13.36 -0.50
CA SER A 64 -2.91 -13.92 -1.66
C SER A 64 -2.23 -15.19 -2.19
N ARG A 65 -0.92 -15.31 -2.03
CA ARG A 65 -0.13 -16.51 -2.38
C ARG A 65 -0.23 -17.63 -1.36
N GLY A 66 -0.89 -17.40 -0.23
CA GLY A 66 -1.16 -18.41 0.80
C GLY A 66 -0.28 -18.30 2.04
N TYR A 67 0.63 -17.32 2.12
CA TYR A 67 1.45 -17.13 3.31
C TYR A 67 0.65 -16.54 4.47
N ASN A 68 0.81 -17.13 5.65
CA ASN A 68 0.26 -16.59 6.88
C ASN A 68 1.14 -15.46 7.42
N GLN A 69 0.64 -14.76 8.44
CA GLN A 69 1.33 -13.58 8.99
C GLN A 69 2.68 -13.92 9.63
N ASP A 70 2.87 -15.12 10.17
CA ASP A 70 4.11 -15.51 10.82
C ASP A 70 5.17 -15.93 9.79
N GLU A 71 4.77 -16.68 8.75
CA GLU A 71 5.62 -16.97 7.58
C GLU A 71 6.11 -15.68 6.92
N ILE A 72 5.22 -14.70 6.73
CA ILE A 72 5.59 -13.40 6.17
C ILE A 72 6.60 -12.69 7.08
N LYS A 73 6.43 -12.71 8.41
CA LYS A 73 7.42 -12.12 9.33
C LYS A 73 8.77 -12.81 9.21
N GLU A 74 8.81 -14.14 9.09
CA GLU A 74 10.04 -14.88 8.90
C GLU A 74 10.72 -14.54 7.57
N MET A 75 9.95 -14.46 6.48
CA MET A 75 10.46 -14.03 5.18
C MET A 75 11.04 -12.61 5.27
N VAL A 76 10.33 -11.67 5.88
CA VAL A 76 10.76 -10.27 6.06
C VAL A 76 12.01 -10.17 6.94
N ARG A 77 12.13 -11.03 7.96
CA ARG A 77 13.31 -11.10 8.81
C ARG A 77 14.54 -11.52 8.01
N ASN A 78 14.38 -12.48 7.10
CA ASN A 78 15.44 -13.04 6.25
C ASN A 78 15.61 -12.31 4.90
N ALA A 79 14.74 -11.35 4.58
CA ALA A 79 14.76 -10.54 3.36
C ALA A 79 15.80 -9.43 3.36
#